data_AF-A0A5K7XCS8-F1
#
_entry.id   AF-A0A5K7XCS8-F1
#
_cell.length_a   1.000
_cell.length_b   1.000
_cell.length_c   1.000
_cell.angle_alpha   90.00
_cell.angle_beta   90.00
_cell.angle_gamma   90.00
#
_symmetry.space_group_name_H-M   'P 1'
#
loop_
_entity.id
_entity.type
_entity.pdbx_description
1 polymer ?
#
loop_
_entity_poly.entity_id
_entity_poly.type
_entity_poly.pdbx_seq_one_letter_code
_entity_poly.pdbx_strand_id
1 'polypeptide(L)'
;MTPEVSKLGPEALAFIKSGVPAKEPNPPVHTVELKTETVTAPAPVDTAAEVVPESKEPKAKRTQKVQAPQYLTNRITVSITTRLEQRTADALRRAHLEQKLKNVRPATQQEIMELAVQGWLKDNGYLD
;
A
#
# COMPACT_ATOMS: atom_id res chain seq x y z
N MET A 1 35.06 46.07 -3.02
CA MET A 1 35.80 44.84 -2.66
C MET A 1 34.86 43.66 -2.82
N THR A 2 35.04 42.93 -3.92
CA THR A 2 34.32 41.70 -4.29
C THR A 2 35.37 40.60 -4.43
N PRO A 3 35.25 39.45 -3.75
CA PRO A 3 36.07 38.30 -4.09
C PRO A 3 35.37 37.43 -5.14
N GLU A 4 35.95 37.50 -6.33
CA GLU A 4 35.92 36.49 -7.39
C GLU A 4 36.68 35.24 -6.93
N VAL A 5 36.09 34.04 -7.01
CA VAL A 5 36.85 32.79 -7.18
C VAL A 5 36.04 31.79 -8.01
N SER A 6 36.11 31.92 -9.34
CA SER A 6 35.83 30.83 -10.27
C SER A 6 37.03 29.88 -10.27
N LYS A 7 36.85 28.60 -9.92
CA LYS A 7 37.79 27.49 -10.22
C LYS A 7 37.16 26.13 -9.87
N LEU A 8 36.16 25.72 -10.66
CA LEU A 8 35.77 24.30 -10.75
C LEU A 8 36.35 23.78 -12.05
N GLY A 9 37.29 22.84 -11.93
CA GLY A 9 38.03 22.26 -13.04
C GLY A 9 37.19 21.27 -13.89
N PRO A 10 37.66 20.93 -15.09
CA PRO A 10 36.90 20.14 -16.08
C PRO A 10 36.69 18.66 -15.72
N GLU A 11 37.16 18.19 -14.57
CA GLU A 11 37.09 16.78 -14.17
C GLU A 11 35.68 16.33 -13.71
N ALA A 12 34.81 17.26 -13.30
CA ALA A 12 33.45 16.95 -12.86
C ALA A 12 32.48 16.60 -14.01
N LEU A 13 32.90 16.71 -15.27
CA LEU A 13 32.08 16.43 -16.46
C LEU A 13 32.25 15.01 -17.02
N ALA A 14 33.07 14.15 -16.39
CA ALA A 14 33.33 12.79 -16.88
C ALA A 14 32.34 11.70 -16.42
N PHE A 15 31.39 12.01 -15.52
CA PHE A 15 30.43 11.02 -14.99
C PHE A 15 29.15 10.83 -15.82
N ILE A 16 28.98 11.56 -16.93
CA ILE A 16 27.78 11.50 -17.80
C ILE A 16 28.16 10.97 -19.19
N LYS A 17 28.71 9.76 -19.29
CA LYS A 17 28.66 8.98 -20.54
C LYS A 17 29.07 7.53 -20.34
N SER A 18 28.25 6.61 -20.85
CA SER A 18 28.45 5.16 -20.98
C SER A 18 28.24 4.34 -19.70
N GLY A 19 27.47 3.26 -19.65
CA GLY A 19 26.72 2.55 -20.69
C GLY A 19 25.85 1.49 -20.02
N VAL A 20 24.71 1.19 -20.64
CA VAL A 20 23.78 0.12 -20.29
C VAL A 20 24.42 -1.24 -20.64
N PRO A 21 24.41 -2.23 -19.74
CA PRO A 21 24.44 -3.62 -20.17
C PRO A 21 23.06 -4.26 -19.97
N ALA A 22 22.35 -4.44 -21.07
CA ALA A 22 21.26 -5.40 -21.16
C ALA A 22 21.88 -6.80 -21.24
N LYS A 23 21.54 -7.68 -20.29
CA LYS A 23 21.78 -9.13 -20.43
C LYS A 23 20.81 -9.94 -19.54
N GLU A 24 19.77 -10.45 -20.17
CA GLU A 24 19.11 -11.73 -19.87
C GLU A 24 19.21 -12.58 -21.14
N PRO A 25 19.23 -13.94 -21.12
CA PRO A 25 18.47 -14.83 -20.24
C PRO A 25 19.23 -16.08 -19.69
N ASN A 26 18.56 -16.90 -18.88
CA ASN A 26 18.98 -18.13 -18.15
C ASN A 26 18.73 -19.45 -18.96
N PRO A 27 18.88 -20.69 -18.39
CA PRO A 27 20.03 -21.59 -18.07
C PRO A 27 20.18 -22.79 -19.09
N PRO A 28 21.02 -23.88 -18.94
CA PRO A 28 20.95 -24.99 -17.93
C PRO A 28 22.33 -25.51 -17.39
N VAL A 29 22.42 -25.87 -16.09
CA VAL A 29 22.58 -27.23 -15.46
C VAL A 29 23.81 -28.12 -15.81
N HIS A 30 24.43 -28.68 -14.75
CA HIS A 30 25.20 -29.93 -14.58
C HIS A 30 26.75 -29.94 -14.70
N THR A 31 27.42 -30.35 -13.59
CA THR A 31 28.23 -31.60 -13.42
C THR A 31 29.41 -31.36 -12.45
N VAL A 32 29.37 -31.82 -11.17
CA VAL A 32 29.86 -33.11 -10.57
C VAL A 32 31.41 -33.17 -10.52
N GLU A 33 32.13 -33.43 -9.42
CA GLU A 33 32.36 -34.69 -8.65
C GLU A 33 33.38 -34.41 -7.50
N LEU A 34 33.35 -35.00 -6.29
CA LEU A 34 34.08 -36.22 -5.86
C LEU A 34 33.66 -36.53 -4.38
N LYS A 35 33.02 -37.70 -4.09
CA LYS A 35 33.60 -38.96 -3.55
C LYS A 35 33.73 -38.95 -2.01
N THR A 36 33.19 -39.85 -1.17
CA THR A 36 33.02 -41.33 -1.23
C THR A 36 32.05 -41.84 -0.13
N GLU A 37 31.37 -42.97 -0.44
CA GLU A 37 31.03 -44.15 0.41
C GLU A 37 29.93 -44.13 1.50
N THR A 38 28.73 -44.60 1.09
CA THR A 38 28.00 -45.84 1.48
C THR A 38 28.18 -46.50 2.87
N VAL A 39 27.04 -46.81 3.53
CA VAL A 39 26.60 -48.16 4.03
C VAL A 39 25.81 -48.10 5.37
N THR A 40 24.59 -48.66 5.33
CA THR A 40 23.83 -49.37 6.40
C THR A 40 23.10 -48.59 7.51
N ALA A 41 21.77 -48.76 7.49
CA ALA A 41 20.89 -48.65 8.66
C ALA A 41 21.00 -49.90 9.56
N PRO A 42 20.83 -49.76 10.88
CA PRO A 42 19.63 -50.34 11.47
C PRO A 42 18.96 -49.43 12.51
N ALA A 43 17.65 -49.59 12.65
CA ALA A 43 16.80 -48.92 13.62
C ALA A 43 17.25 -49.16 15.08
N PRO A 44 16.85 -48.28 16.00
CA PRO A 44 16.05 -48.78 17.11
C PRO A 44 14.72 -48.03 17.31
N VAL A 45 13.77 -48.85 17.75
CA VAL A 45 12.37 -48.63 18.09
C VAL A 45 12.10 -47.60 19.19
N ASP A 46 10.89 -47.05 19.10
CA ASP A 46 10.01 -46.54 20.17
C ASP A 46 10.56 -45.50 21.16
N THR A 47 10.13 -44.25 20.97
CA THR A 47 9.59 -43.46 22.09
C THR A 47 8.56 -42.47 21.55
N ALA A 48 7.30 -42.82 21.81
CA ALA A 48 6.15 -41.95 22.06
C ALA A 48 6.04 -40.63 21.29
N ALA A 49 5.07 -40.63 20.35
CA ALA A 49 4.33 -39.44 20.01
C ALA A 49 3.71 -38.81 21.27
N GLU A 50 4.10 -37.58 21.61
CA GLU A 50 3.24 -36.67 22.35
C GLU A 50 3.04 -35.41 21.53
N VAL A 51 1.89 -35.42 20.83
CA VAL A 51 1.29 -34.28 20.16
C VAL A 51 0.95 -33.26 21.23
N VAL A 52 1.67 -32.14 21.28
CA VAL A 52 1.22 -30.95 21.99
C VAL A 52 0.31 -30.17 21.05
N PRO A 53 -1.02 -30.12 21.26
CA PRO A 53 -1.88 -29.29 20.44
C PRO A 53 -1.62 -27.82 20.74
N GLU A 54 -1.20 -27.10 19.70
CA GLU A 54 -1.10 -25.65 19.67
C GLU A 54 -2.45 -25.02 20.04
N SER A 55 -2.51 -24.43 21.23
CA SER A 55 -3.68 -23.73 21.74
C SER A 55 -3.95 -22.50 20.88
N LYS A 56 -4.91 -22.61 19.96
CA LYS A 56 -5.42 -21.47 19.18
C LYS A 56 -6.28 -20.61 20.09
N GLU A 57 -5.74 -19.50 20.57
CA GLU A 57 -6.53 -18.47 21.25
C GLU A 57 -7.66 -17.95 20.34
N PRO A 58 -8.93 -17.96 20.79
CA PRO A 58 -10.00 -17.35 20.04
C PRO A 58 -9.92 -15.82 20.18
N LYS A 59 -9.56 -15.14 19.08
CA LYS A 59 -9.64 -13.68 18.98
C LYS A 59 -11.08 -13.24 19.21
N ALA A 60 -11.31 -12.63 20.38
CA ALA A 60 -12.59 -12.07 20.79
C ALA A 60 -13.12 -11.10 19.72
N LYS A 61 -14.29 -11.42 19.16
CA LYS A 61 -15.02 -10.54 18.26
C LYS A 61 -15.46 -9.30 19.03
N ARG A 62 -14.83 -8.16 18.74
CA ARG A 62 -15.23 -6.85 19.26
C ARG A 62 -16.58 -6.45 18.64
N THR A 63 -17.65 -6.71 19.38
CA THR A 63 -19.00 -6.26 19.02
C THR A 63 -19.09 -4.74 19.15
N GLN A 64 -19.03 -4.03 18.02
CA GLN A 64 -19.23 -2.58 18.00
C GLN A 64 -20.74 -2.28 17.98
N LYS A 65 -21.23 -1.66 19.05
CA LYS A 65 -22.63 -1.29 19.26
C LYS A 65 -23.12 -0.27 18.21
N VAL A 66 -24.24 -0.64 17.59
CA VAL A 66 -25.37 0.16 17.05
C VAL A 66 -25.02 1.52 16.41
N GLN A 67 -24.97 1.56 15.07
CA GLN A 67 -25.10 2.81 14.32
C GLN A 67 -26.58 3.23 14.24
N ALA A 68 -26.82 4.52 14.45
CA ALA A 68 -28.09 5.24 14.32
C ALA A 68 -28.83 4.92 13.01
N PRO A 69 -30.17 5.12 12.97
CA PRO A 69 -31.01 4.71 11.83
C PRO A 69 -30.47 5.31 10.53
N GLN A 70 -30.02 4.42 9.64
CA GLN A 70 -29.77 4.78 8.26
C GLN A 70 -31.14 5.08 7.66
N TYR A 71 -31.46 6.35 7.48
CA TYR A 71 -32.60 6.76 6.67
C TYR A 71 -32.39 6.16 5.29
N LEU A 72 -33.07 5.03 5.03
CA LEU A 72 -33.09 4.30 3.77
C LEU A 72 -33.84 5.14 2.72
N THR A 73 -33.28 6.30 2.41
CA THR A 73 -33.61 6.99 1.17
C THR A 73 -32.89 6.17 0.11
N ASN A 74 -33.65 5.61 -0.83
CA ASN A 74 -33.15 4.75 -1.90
C ASN A 74 -32.25 5.55 -2.88
N ARG A 75 -31.09 6.00 -2.41
CA ARG A 75 -30.09 6.72 -3.19
C ARG A 75 -29.21 5.69 -3.87
N ILE A 76 -29.46 5.50 -5.16
CA ILE A 76 -28.59 4.71 -6.02
C ILE A 76 -27.23 5.41 -6.02
N THR A 77 -26.23 4.75 -5.43
CA THR A 77 -24.84 5.24 -5.42
C THR A 77 -24.10 4.56 -6.56
N VAL A 78 -23.41 5.34 -7.39
CA VAL A 78 -22.57 4.84 -8.48
C VAL A 78 -21.10 5.07 -8.12
N SER A 79 -20.26 4.05 -8.28
CA SER A 79 -18.82 4.19 -8.06
C SER A 79 -18.17 4.95 -9.20
N ILE A 80 -17.44 6.01 -8.88
CA ILE A 80 -16.62 6.77 -9.83
C ILE A 80 -15.18 6.73 -9.36
N THR A 81 -14.25 6.43 -10.26
CA THR A 81 -12.81 6.45 -9.99
C THR A 81 -12.19 7.65 -10.69
N THR A 82 -11.52 8.52 -9.94
CA THR A 82 -10.88 9.72 -10.48
C THR A 82 -9.52 9.91 -9.81
N ARG A 83 -8.56 10.49 -10.53
CA ARG A 83 -7.25 10.87 -9.99
C ARG A 83 -7.30 12.30 -9.47
N LEU A 84 -6.72 12.54 -8.31
CA LEU A 84 -6.61 13.86 -7.71
C LEU A 84 -5.14 14.21 -7.52
N GLU A 85 -4.84 15.51 -7.52
CA GLU A 85 -3.55 16.02 -7.09
C GLU A 85 -3.26 15.59 -5.65
N GLN A 86 -1.99 15.27 -5.36
CA GLN A 86 -1.57 14.75 -4.05
C GLN A 86 -2.02 15.66 -2.90
N ARG A 87 -1.80 16.97 -3.05
CA ARG A 87 -2.20 17.97 -2.05
C ARG A 87 -3.71 17.96 -1.77
N THR A 88 -4.52 17.74 -2.80
CA THR A 88 -5.99 17.66 -2.67
C THR A 88 -6.41 16.38 -1.99
N ALA A 89 -5.80 15.25 -2.34
CA ALA A 89 -6.06 13.96 -1.69
C ALA A 89 -5.71 14.00 -0.19
N ASP A 90 -4.58 14.61 0.18
CA ASP A 90 -4.16 14.77 1.57
C ASP A 90 -5.11 15.71 2.34
N ALA A 91 -5.54 16.81 1.71
CA ALA A 91 -6.50 17.73 2.30
C ALA A 91 -7.86 17.06 2.53
N LEU A 92 -8.35 16.27 1.57
CA LEU A 92 -9.59 15.50 1.69
C LEU A 92 -9.47 14.46 2.82
N ARG A 93 -8.33 13.76 2.89
CA ARG A 93 -8.03 12.80 3.97
C ARG A 93 -8.09 13.47 5.35
N ARG A 94 -7.44 14.62 5.50
CA ARG A 94 -7.46 15.37 6.75
C ARG A 94 -8.87 15.84 7.11
N ALA A 95 -9.59 16.40 6.15
CA ALA A 95 -10.93 16.94 6.36
C ALA A 95 -11.92 15.89 6.90
N HIS A 96 -11.99 14.70 6.29
CA HIS A 96 -12.92 13.68 6.77
C HIS A 96 -12.54 13.14 8.16
N LEU A 97 -11.24 13.08 8.49
CA LEU A 97 -10.79 12.67 9.82
C LEU A 97 -11.19 13.70 10.87
N GLU A 98 -10.96 14.99 10.60
CA GLU A 98 -11.37 16.08 11.48
C GLU A 98 -12.89 16.11 11.69
N GLN A 99 -13.68 15.94 10.63
CA GLN A 99 -15.15 15.88 10.71
C GLN A 99 -15.62 14.69 11.53
N LYS A 100 -15.01 13.52 11.32
CA LYS A 100 -15.30 12.30 12.09
C LYS A 100 -14.97 12.46 13.57
N LEU A 101 -13.87 13.12 13.92
CA LEU A 101 -13.52 13.42 15.31
C LEU A 101 -14.53 14.37 15.96
N LYS A 102 -15.06 15.33 15.19
CA LYS A 102 -16.09 16.27 15.63
C LYS A 102 -17.50 15.65 15.67
N ASN A 103 -17.69 14.45 15.14
CA ASN A 103 -19.00 13.82 14.91
C ASN A 103 -19.96 14.72 14.08
N VAL A 104 -19.42 15.47 13.12
CA VAL A 104 -20.19 16.37 12.25
C VAL A 104 -20.22 15.82 10.82
N ARG A 105 -21.32 16.08 10.09
CA ARG A 105 -21.47 15.73 8.67
C ARG A 105 -21.08 16.91 7.78
N PRO A 106 -20.49 16.68 6.59
CA PRO A 106 -20.14 15.38 5.98
C PRO A 106 -18.91 14.73 6.65
N ALA A 107 -18.97 13.42 6.90
CA ALA A 107 -17.95 12.70 7.68
C ALA A 107 -17.13 11.68 6.88
N THR A 108 -17.57 11.36 5.66
CA THR A 108 -16.85 10.45 4.75
C THR A 108 -16.22 11.23 3.60
N GLN A 109 -15.16 10.67 3.00
CA GLN A 109 -14.55 11.26 1.80
C GLN A 109 -15.55 11.37 0.65
N GLN A 110 -16.40 10.35 0.47
CA GLN A 110 -17.46 10.35 -0.54
C GLN A 110 -18.44 11.51 -0.30
N GLU A 111 -18.93 11.70 0.93
CA GLU A 111 -19.89 12.79 1.23
C GLU A 111 -19.29 14.18 1.01
N ILE A 112 -18.02 14.37 1.39
CA ILE A 112 -17.31 15.64 1.16
C ILE A 112 -17.13 15.89 -0.34
N MET A 113 -16.72 14.87 -1.08
CA MET A 113 -16.51 14.96 -2.53
C MET A 113 -17.83 15.21 -3.26
N GLU A 114 -18.90 14.50 -2.89
CA GLU A 114 -20.25 14.69 -3.42
C GLU A 114 -20.70 16.14 -3.21
N LEU A 115 -20.58 16.68 -1.99
CA LEU A 115 -20.99 18.06 -1.69
C LEU A 115 -20.21 19.08 -2.54
N ALA A 116 -18.90 18.90 -2.68
CA ALA A 116 -18.06 19.80 -3.46
C ALA A 116 -18.37 19.75 -4.97
N VAL A 117 -18.50 18.54 -5.53
CA VAL A 117 -18.83 18.32 -6.94
C VAL A 117 -20.25 18.80 -7.23
N GLN A 118 -21.21 18.53 -6.34
CA GLN A 118 -22.59 18.98 -6.48
C GLN A 118 -22.68 20.51 -6.51
N GLY A 119 -21.96 21.20 -5.62
CA GLY A 119 -21.90 22.66 -5.61
C GLY A 119 -21.40 23.20 -6.95
N TRP A 120 -20.25 22.70 -7.42
CA TRP A 120 -19.70 23.10 -8.71
C TRP A 120 -20.64 22.81 -9.89
N LEU A 121 -21.28 21.64 -9.91
CA LEU A 121 -22.22 21.27 -10.99
C LEU A 121 -23.46 22.17 -11.00
N LYS A 122 -24.01 22.50 -9.83
CA LYS A 122 -25.16 23.42 -9.70
C LYS A 122 -24.81 24.82 -10.16
N ASP A 123 -23.68 25.34 -9.69
CA ASP A 123 -23.24 26.70 -10.02
C ASP A 123 -22.99 26.88 -11.53
N ASN A 124 -22.72 25.79 -12.25
CA ASN A 124 -22.51 25.79 -13.70
C ASN A 124 -23.72 25.30 -14.52
N GLY A 125 -24.86 24.99 -13.88
CA GLY A 125 -26.08 24.55 -14.56
C GLY A 125 -26.01 23.13 -15.14
N TYR A 126 -25.12 22.27 -14.63
CA TYR A 126 -25.05 20.85 -14.99
C TYR A 126 -25.93 19.96 -14.09
N LEU A 127 -26.46 20.52 -13.02
CA LEU A 127 -27.33 19.85 -12.07
C LEU A 127 -28.37 20.84 -11.56
N ASP A 128 -29.65 20.49 -11.72
CA ASP A 128 -30.80 21.29 -11.28
C ASP A 128 -31.13 21.07 -9.78
#